data_AF-A0A8R2R121-F1
#
_entry.id   AF-A0A8R2R121-F1
#
_cell.length_a   1.000
_cell.length_b   1.000
_cell.length_c   1.000
_cell.angle_alpha   90.00
_cell.angle_beta   90.00
_cell.angle_gamma   90.00
#
_symmetry.space_group_name_H-M   'P 1'
#
loop_
_entity.id
_entity.type
_entity.pdbx_description
1 polymer ?
#
loop_
_entity_poly.entity_id
_entity_poly.type
_entity_poly.pdbx_seq_one_letter_code
_entity_poly.pdbx_strand_id
1 'polypeptide(L)'
;MADAVSIDCKSIGVESSEGIRNYPASVAIVNEDKICVYNAVINPRNLQYKKYNPTLRQLTRSYLSRGLEAPRTAVKDATAAMDLYLKVAEFWEEELLNETDSSECDEDSYYTD
;
A
#
# COMPACT_ATOMS: atom_id res chain seq x y z
N MET A 1 -0.53 -13.36 14.45
CA MET A 1 -0.53 -12.44 13.30
C MET A 1 0.55 -12.88 12.35
N ALA A 2 0.32 -12.81 11.04
CA ALA A 2 1.36 -13.09 10.06
C ALA A 2 2.22 -11.85 9.89
N ASP A 3 3.54 -12.00 9.88
CA ASP A 3 4.47 -10.87 9.70
C ASP A 3 4.23 -10.22 8.33
N ALA A 4 3.95 -8.92 8.31
CA ALA A 4 3.65 -8.17 7.10
C ALA A 4 4.79 -7.21 6.70
N VAL A 5 5.01 -7.06 5.40
CA VAL A 5 5.97 -6.09 4.84
C VAL A 5 5.34 -5.32 3.69
N SER A 6 5.69 -4.03 3.58
CA SER A 6 5.40 -3.19 2.43
C SER A 6 6.62 -3.09 1.53
N ILE A 7 6.44 -3.35 0.24
CA ILE A 7 7.47 -3.24 -0.79
C ILE A 7 7.08 -2.12 -1.74
N ASP A 8 7.98 -1.16 -1.95
CA ASP A 8 7.85 -0.17 -3.01
C ASP A 8 9.06 -0.21 -3.93
N CYS A 9 8.81 -0.02 -5.23
CA CYS A 9 9.86 0.10 -6.23
C CYS A 9 9.67 1.33 -7.10
N LYS A 10 10.77 2.05 -7.34
CA LYS A 10 10.83 3.00 -8.45
C LYS A 10 11.29 2.25 -9.67
N SER A 11 10.49 2.30 -10.72
CA SER A 11 10.78 1.67 -12.00
C SER A 11 11.16 2.71 -13.06
N ILE A 12 11.89 2.23 -14.05
CA ILE A 12 12.32 2.95 -15.23
C ILE A 12 11.84 2.24 -16.50
N GLY A 13 11.07 2.94 -17.33
CA GLY A 13 10.64 2.45 -18.64
C GLY A 13 11.73 2.64 -19.71
N VAL A 14 12.41 1.57 -20.10
CA VAL A 14 13.37 1.59 -21.20
C VAL A 14 12.62 1.36 -22.51
N GLU A 15 12.69 2.35 -23.39
CA GLU A 15 12.14 2.26 -24.75
C GLU A 15 13.06 1.42 -25.65
N SER A 16 12.46 0.52 -26.42
CA SER A 16 13.13 -0.34 -27.38
C SER A 16 12.29 -0.45 -28.66
N SER A 17 12.84 -1.06 -29.71
CA SER A 17 12.09 -1.35 -30.95
C SER A 17 10.85 -2.22 -30.72
N GLU A 18 10.75 -2.91 -29.58
CA GLU A 18 9.60 -3.74 -29.19
C GLU A 18 8.62 -3.02 -28.24
N GLY A 19 8.82 -1.73 -27.99
CA GLY A 19 8.04 -0.93 -27.05
C GLY A 19 8.75 -0.71 -25.71
N ILE A 20 7.98 -0.26 -24.72
CA ILE A 20 8.49 0.16 -23.40
C ILE A 20 8.53 -1.04 -22.43
N ARG A 21 9.71 -1.35 -21.90
CA ARG A 21 9.89 -2.32 -20.81
C ARG A 21 10.29 -1.62 -19.52
N ASN A 22 9.62 -1.93 -18.41
CA ASN A 22 9.92 -1.32 -17.11
C ASN A 22 10.93 -2.17 -16.32
N TYR A 23 11.98 -1.55 -15.79
CA TYR A 23 13.00 -2.17 -14.94
C TYR A 23 13.06 -1.48 -13.56
N PRO A 24 13.33 -2.18 -12.46
CA PRO A 24 13.47 -1.55 -11.16
C PRO A 24 14.77 -0.73 -11.08
N ALA A 25 14.66 0.53 -10.65
CA ALA A 25 15.78 1.45 -10.38
C ALA A 25 16.03 1.65 -8.88
N SER A 26 15.03 1.41 -8.04
CA SER A 26 15.24 1.26 -6.61
C SER A 26 14.14 0.42 -5.99
N VAL A 27 14.45 -0.29 -4.92
CA VAL A 27 13.49 -1.10 -4.16
C VAL A 27 13.69 -0.82 -2.67
N ALA A 28 12.58 -0.65 -1.95
CA ALA A 28 12.56 -0.53 -0.49
C ALA A 28 11.55 -1.52 0.09
N ILE A 29 11.90 -2.12 1.23
CA ILE A 29 11.04 -2.99 2.02
C ILE A 29 10.98 -2.42 3.44
N VAL A 30 9.76 -2.30 3.98
CA VAL A 30 9.47 -1.74 5.29
C VAL A 30 8.58 -2.72 6.05
N ASN A 31 8.89 -2.98 7.32
CA ASN A 31 8.07 -3.84 8.18
C ASN A 31 6.90 -3.07 8.83
N GLU A 32 6.11 -3.77 9.65
CA GLU A 32 4.98 -3.20 10.40
C GLU A 32 5.37 -2.08 11.38
N ASP A 33 6.57 -2.15 11.98
CA ASP A 33 7.12 -1.10 12.85
C ASP A 33 7.59 0.15 12.09
N LYS A 34 7.38 0.19 10.77
CA LYS A 34 7.84 1.26 9.87
C LYS A 34 9.37 1.34 9.78
N ILE A 35 10.06 0.27 10.13
CA ILE A 35 11.52 0.12 9.99
C ILE A 35 11.82 -0.34 8.57
N CYS A 36 12.71 0.38 7.88
CA CYS A 36 13.20 -0.04 6.57
C CYS A 36 14.20 -1.19 6.75
N VAL A 37 13.80 -2.38 6.35
CA VAL A 37 14.60 -3.61 6.49
C VAL A 37 15.43 -3.91 5.24
N TYR A 38 15.08 -3.30 4.10
CA TYR A 38 15.86 -3.40 2.87
C TYR A 38 15.73 -2.13 2.03
N ASN A 39 16.85 -1.62 1.50
CA ASN A 39 16.87 -0.47 0.61
C ASN A 39 18.02 -0.60 -0.38
N ALA A 40 17.70 -0.66 -1.67
CA ALA A 40 18.69 -0.77 -2.75
C ALA A 40 18.39 0.18 -3.90
N VAL A 41 19.44 0.83 -4.40
CA VAL A 41 19.42 1.59 -5.66
C VAL A 41 20.07 0.73 -6.73
N ILE A 42 19.32 0.45 -7.78
CA ILE A 42 19.75 -0.35 -8.94
C ILE A 42 20.04 0.66 -10.03
N ASN A 43 21.31 0.96 -10.32
CA ASN A 43 21.70 2.06 -11.21
C ASN A 43 21.46 1.70 -12.69
N PRO A 44 20.44 2.27 -13.35
CA PRO A 44 20.19 2.01 -14.76
C PRO A 44 20.51 3.28 -15.55
N ARG A 45 21.64 3.28 -16.26
CA ARG A 45 22.15 4.47 -16.96
C ARG A 45 21.07 5.08 -17.87
N ASN A 46 20.74 6.36 -17.61
CA ASN A 46 20.05 7.37 -18.44
C ASN A 46 18.81 6.93 -19.23
N LEU A 47 17.59 7.48 -18.95
CA LEU A 47 16.47 7.76 -19.91
C LEU A 47 15.21 8.36 -19.19
N GLN A 48 14.26 8.96 -19.93
CA GLN A 48 13.08 9.73 -19.41
C GLN A 48 11.73 8.95 -19.46
N TYR A 49 10.72 9.32 -18.65
CA TYR A 49 9.47 8.52 -18.42
C TYR A 49 8.12 9.30 -18.40
N LYS A 50 7.00 8.59 -18.67
CA LYS A 50 5.57 9.05 -18.56
C LYS A 50 4.69 7.96 -17.89
N LYS A 51 3.66 8.30 -17.08
CA LYS A 51 2.82 7.34 -16.28
C LYS A 51 1.30 7.68 -16.28
N TYR A 52 0.41 6.67 -16.25
CA TYR A 52 -1.06 6.76 -16.45
C TYR A 52 -1.94 6.16 -15.31
N ASN A 53 -1.47 6.12 -14.06
CA ASN A 53 -2.26 5.68 -12.89
C ASN A 53 -2.40 6.82 -11.87
N PRO A 54 -3.45 6.81 -11.00
CA PRO A 54 -3.52 7.76 -9.90
C PRO A 54 -2.25 7.63 -9.06
N THR A 55 -1.59 8.77 -8.87
CA THR A 55 -0.31 8.85 -8.18
C THR A 55 -0.53 8.66 -6.68
N LEU A 56 0.48 8.13 -5.99
CA LEU A 56 0.47 8.05 -4.52
C LEU A 56 0.13 9.42 -3.88
N ARG A 57 0.56 10.53 -4.49
CA ARG A 57 0.25 11.90 -4.04
C ARG A 57 -1.25 12.23 -4.12
N GLN A 58 -1.94 11.73 -5.16
CA GLN A 58 -3.39 11.90 -5.27
C GLN A 58 -4.09 11.08 -4.18
N LEU A 59 -3.68 9.82 -4.00
CA LEU A 59 -4.27 8.94 -3.00
C LEU A 59 -4.05 9.46 -1.57
N THR A 60 -2.84 9.87 -1.19
CA THR A 60 -2.58 10.41 0.15
C THR A 60 -3.35 11.70 0.42
N ARG A 61 -3.55 12.54 -0.61
CA ARG A 61 -4.39 13.74 -0.47
C ARG A 61 -5.85 13.39 -0.24
N SER A 62 -6.37 12.42 -0.97
CA SER A 62 -7.77 12.02 -0.90
C SER A 62 -8.12 11.30 0.41
N TYR A 63 -7.25 10.40 0.87
CA TYR A 63 -7.59 9.48 1.98
C TYR A 63 -6.88 9.81 3.30
N LEU A 64 -5.73 10.47 3.27
CA LEU A 64 -4.96 10.83 4.47
C LEU A 64 -4.95 12.34 4.73
N SER A 65 -5.66 13.11 3.91
CA SER A 65 -5.69 14.59 3.96
C SER A 65 -4.30 15.24 3.94
N ARG A 66 -3.28 14.54 3.42
CA ARG A 66 -1.88 15.03 3.39
C ARG A 66 -1.20 14.79 2.04
N GLY A 67 -0.33 15.72 1.67
CA GLY A 67 0.50 15.59 0.48
C GLY A 67 1.73 14.71 0.70
N LEU A 68 2.38 14.34 -0.40
CA LEU A 68 3.76 13.87 -0.39
C LEU A 68 4.68 15.06 -0.67
N GLU A 69 5.38 15.52 0.35
CA GLU A 69 6.32 16.63 0.22
C GLU A 69 7.62 16.21 -0.47
N ALA A 70 8.21 17.14 -1.22
CA ALA A 70 9.54 16.95 -1.78
C ALA A 70 10.62 17.20 -0.69
N PRO A 71 11.77 16.49 -0.71
CA PRO A 71 12.16 15.49 -1.70
C PRO A 71 11.48 14.13 -1.48
N ARG A 72 11.07 13.51 -2.59
CA ARG A 72 10.41 12.20 -2.67
C ARG A 72 11.43 11.07 -2.56
N THR A 73 11.57 10.47 -1.39
CA THR A 73 12.38 9.27 -1.18
C THR A 73 11.52 8.02 -1.25
N ALA A 74 12.10 6.88 -1.63
CA ALA A 74 11.38 5.60 -1.64
C ALA A 74 10.84 5.26 -0.24
N VAL A 75 11.58 5.59 0.82
CA VAL A 75 11.13 5.41 2.21
C VAL A 75 9.87 6.22 2.49
N LYS A 76 9.85 7.53 2.18
CA LYS A 76 8.67 8.38 2.41
C LYS A 76 7.45 7.90 1.61
N ASP A 77 7.67 7.38 0.41
CA ASP A 77 6.61 6.85 -0.45
C ASP A 77 6.08 5.52 0.11
N ALA A 78 6.95 4.59 0.51
CA ALA A 78 6.56 3.33 1.16
C ALA A 78 5.80 3.57 2.47
N THR A 79 6.26 4.51 3.31
CA THR A 79 5.55 4.89 4.54
C THR A 79 4.16 5.41 4.23
N ALA A 80 4.00 6.26 3.22
CA ALA A 80 2.70 6.78 2.85
C ALA A 80 1.77 5.73 2.24
N ALA A 81 2.32 4.73 1.54
CA ALA A 81 1.56 3.57 1.06
C ALA A 81 1.09 2.69 2.23
N MET A 82 1.94 2.47 3.25
CA MET A 82 1.56 1.76 4.46
C MET A 82 0.46 2.49 5.23
N ASP A 83 0.57 3.82 5.38
CA ASP A 83 -0.48 4.60 6.05
C ASP A 83 -1.83 4.51 5.30
N LEU A 84 -1.82 4.46 3.96
CA LEU A 84 -3.03 4.21 3.17
C LEU A 84 -3.61 2.81 3.42
N TYR A 85 -2.75 1.78 3.49
CA TYR A 85 -3.17 0.41 3.78
C TYR A 85 -3.81 0.31 5.16
N LEU A 86 -3.15 0.83 6.20
CA LEU A 86 -3.68 0.84 7.56
C LEU A 86 -5.03 1.57 7.63
N LYS A 87 -5.16 2.69 6.90
CA LYS A 87 -6.42 3.43 6.88
C LYS A 87 -7.57 2.62 6.29
N VAL A 88 -7.30 1.84 5.24
CA VAL A 88 -8.30 0.96 4.60
C VAL A 88 -8.54 -0.31 5.44
N ALA A 89 -7.51 -0.83 6.10
CA ALA A 89 -7.63 -1.98 7.01
C ALA A 89 -8.56 -1.67 8.19
N GLU A 90 -8.46 -0.48 8.79
CA GLU A 90 -9.42 0.00 9.82
C GLU A 90 -10.87 -0.06 9.32
N PHE A 91 -11.11 0.42 8.09
CA PHE A 91 -12.45 0.38 7.49
C PHE A 91 -12.94 -1.05 7.26
N TRP A 92 -12.06 -1.95 6.81
CA TRP A 92 -12.42 -3.36 6.59
C TRP A 92 -12.64 -4.14 7.89
N GLU A 93 -11.94 -3.81 8.97
CA GLU A 93 -12.17 -4.40 10.28
C GLU A 93 -13.52 -3.95 10.88
N GLU A 94 -13.90 -2.68 10.73
CA GLU A 94 -15.24 -2.19 11.12
C GLU A 94 -16.37 -2.85 10.31
N GLU A 95 -16.14 -3.10 9.02
CA GLU A 95 -17.11 -3.77 8.13
C GLU A 95 -17.29 -5.25 8.51
N LEU A 96 -16.20 -5.96 8.81
CA LEU A 96 -16.23 -7.35 9.28
C LEU A 96 -16.89 -7.51 10.66
N LEU A 97 -16.67 -6.57 11.58
CA LEU A 97 -17.28 -6.62 12.93
C LEU A 97 -18.79 -6.38 12.90
N ASN A 98 -19.27 -5.49 12.02
CA ASN A 98 -20.71 -5.26 11.84
C ASN A 98 -21.45 -6.44 11.19
N GLU A 99 -20.76 -7.27 10.38
CA GLU A 99 -21.34 -8.50 9.83
C GLU A 99 -21.48 -9.61 10.88
N THR A 100 -20.64 -9.64 11.91
CA THR A 100 -20.72 -10.66 12.98
C THR A 100 -21.73 -10.35 14.08
N ASP A 101 -22.09 -9.09 14.28
CA ASP A 101 -23.03 -8.67 15.35
C ASP A 101 -24.51 -8.89 14.98
N SER A 102 -24.78 -9.30 13.73
CA SER A 102 -26.13 -9.57 13.23
C SER A 102 -26.55 -11.05 13.28
N SER A 103 -25.75 -11.93 13.91
CA SER A 103 -26.04 -13.37 14.05
C SER A 103 -26.47 -13.86 15.44
N GLU A 104 -26.64 -12.97 16.43
CA GLU A 104 -27.10 -13.37 17.78
C GLU A 104 -28.51 -12.83 18.10
N CYS A 105 -29.53 -13.37 17.43
CA CYS A 105 -30.89 -13.41 17.96
C CYS A 105 -31.55 -14.67 17.41
N ASP A 106 -31.68 -15.70 18.25
CA ASP A 106 -32.87 -16.57 18.40
C ASP A 106 -32.48 -17.76 19.30
N GLU A 107 -32.23 -17.50 20.59
CA GLU A 107 -32.42 -18.53 21.62
C GLU A 107 -33.91 -18.62 21.94
N ASP A 108 -34.66 -19.38 21.14
CA ASP A 108 -36.00 -19.79 21.52
C ASP A 108 -35.95 -21.01 22.45
N SER A 109 -36.47 -20.75 23.66
CA SER A 109 -36.41 -21.50 24.90
C SER A 109 -36.98 -22.92 24.85
N TYR A 110 -36.33 -23.82 25.60
CA TYR A 110 -36.77 -25.19 25.90
C TYR A 110 -37.97 -25.27 26.88
N TYR A 111 -38.72 -26.37 26.73
CA TYR A 111 -39.69 -27.06 27.61
C TYR A 111 -41.19 -26.84 27.41
N THR A 112 -41.88 -27.94 27.05
CA THR A 112 -43.11 -28.40 27.75
C THR A 112 -43.16 -29.93 27.78
N ASP A 113 -43.61 -30.44 28.94
CA ASP A 113 -43.80 -31.86 29.33
C ASP A 113 -44.74 -32.68 28.43
#